data_AF-A0A0X7A6N1-F1
#
_entry.id   AF-A0A0X7A6N1-F1
#
_cell.length_a   1.000
_cell.length_b   1.000
_cell.length_c   1.000
_cell.angle_alpha   90.00
_cell.angle_beta   90.00
_cell.angle_gamma   90.00
#
_symmetry.space_group_name_H-M   'P 1'
#
loop_
_entity.id
_entity.type
_entity.pdbx_description
1 polymer ?
#
loop_
_entity_poly.entity_id
_entity_poly.type
_entity_poly.pdbx_seq_one_letter_code
_entity_poly.pdbx_strand_id
1 'polypeptide(L)'
;MKHRRGINLVPNSFRVIYEGTVSRDLYPTLGAYPEWYVFGGRCSRCEREGWLDRQELIRRFGTNIFLASLRPKLRCMKCGNKGNNNWIVGRLPRD
;
A
#
# COMPACT_ATOMS: atom_id res chain seq x y z
N MET A 1 -16.03 -19.48 -9.00
CA MET A 1 -16.16 -18.00 -8.95
C MET A 1 -14.82 -17.37 -8.60
N LYS A 2 -14.21 -16.62 -9.52
CA LYS A 2 -12.84 -16.08 -9.40
C LYS A 2 -12.89 -14.76 -8.61
N HIS A 3 -12.76 -14.82 -7.29
CA HIS A 3 -12.75 -13.62 -6.45
C HIS A 3 -11.55 -12.72 -6.83
N ARG A 4 -11.80 -11.55 -7.42
CA ARG A 4 -10.77 -10.51 -7.65
C ARG A 4 -10.29 -10.00 -6.29
N ARG A 5 -9.08 -10.40 -5.88
CA ARG A 5 -8.43 -10.01 -4.61
C ARG A 5 -7.24 -9.04 -4.79
N GLY A 6 -7.27 -8.19 -5.81
CA GLY A 6 -6.19 -7.25 -6.11
C GLY A 6 -6.37 -5.91 -5.40
N ILE A 7 -5.27 -5.31 -4.95
CA ILE A 7 -5.23 -3.92 -4.45
C ILE A 7 -4.75 -3.02 -5.58
N ASN A 8 -5.54 -2.00 -5.94
CA ASN A 8 -5.26 -1.09 -7.05
C ASN A 8 -4.50 0.14 -6.55
N LEU A 9 -3.32 0.40 -7.13
CA LEU A 9 -2.57 1.63 -6.90
C LEU A 9 -3.28 2.81 -7.58
N VAL A 10 -3.65 3.87 -6.85
CA VAL A 10 -4.29 5.06 -7.44
C VAL A 10 -3.26 6.16 -7.75
N PRO A 11 -3.42 6.89 -8.87
CA PRO A 11 -2.58 8.04 -9.18
C PRO A 11 -2.79 9.17 -8.16
N ASN A 12 -1.68 9.85 -7.91
CA ASN A 12 -1.40 10.93 -6.96
C ASN A 12 -2.55 11.96 -6.77
N SER A 13 -3.54 11.64 -5.93
CA SER A 13 -4.72 12.50 -5.64
C SER A 13 -4.73 13.07 -4.23
N PHE A 14 -3.78 12.67 -3.37
CA PHE A 14 -3.63 13.20 -2.03
C PHE A 14 -2.19 13.73 -1.88
N ARG A 15 -2.02 14.91 -1.27
CA ARG A 15 -0.69 15.44 -0.92
C ARG A 15 -0.09 14.51 0.14
N VAL A 16 0.77 13.58 -0.26
CA VAL A 16 1.44 12.64 0.63
C VAL A 16 2.90 13.06 0.81
N ILE A 17 3.36 13.19 2.06
CA ILE A 17 4.77 13.34 2.38
C ILE A 17 5.40 11.94 2.35
N TYR A 18 6.21 11.64 1.33
CA TYR A 18 6.87 10.34 1.16
C TYR A 18 7.91 10.12 2.27
N GLU A 19 7.76 9.04 3.04
CA GLU A 19 8.69 8.71 4.13
C GLU A 19 9.74 7.69 3.72
N GLY A 20 9.46 6.88 2.69
CA GLY A 20 10.35 5.82 2.25
C GLY A 20 9.66 4.47 2.06
N THR A 21 10.50 3.44 1.91
CA THR A 21 10.08 2.04 1.89
C THR A 21 9.93 1.51 3.31
N VAL A 22 8.88 0.75 3.59
CA VAL A 22 8.73 0.06 4.89
C VAL A 22 9.83 -1.00 5.02
N SER A 23 10.63 -0.96 6.09
CA SER A 23 11.65 -1.98 6.33
C SER A 23 10.99 -3.35 6.47
N ARG A 24 11.58 -4.36 5.82
CA ARG A 24 11.00 -5.71 5.73
C ARG A 24 10.85 -6.40 7.09
N ASP A 25 11.66 -6.00 8.06
CA ASP A 25 11.82 -6.72 9.32
C ASP A 25 10.86 -6.24 10.40
N LEU A 26 10.17 -5.12 10.18
CA LEU A 26 9.28 -4.51 11.18
C LEU A 26 7.82 -4.46 10.77
N TYR A 27 7.43 -4.86 9.55
CA TYR A 27 6.06 -4.74 9.00
C TYR A 27 5.01 -5.01 10.07
N PRO A 28 4.48 -3.98 10.74
CA PRO A 28 3.50 -4.18 11.77
C PRO A 28 2.14 -4.34 11.10
N THR A 29 1.11 -4.61 11.89
CA THR A 29 -0.25 -4.74 11.36
C THR A 29 -0.74 -3.41 10.80
N LEU A 30 -1.70 -3.42 9.88
CA LEU A 30 -2.29 -2.18 9.32
C LEU A 30 -2.76 -1.21 10.42
N GLY A 31 -3.29 -1.74 11.52
CA GLY A 31 -3.78 -0.96 12.65
C GLY A 31 -2.68 -0.38 13.55
N ALA A 32 -1.46 -0.91 13.51
CA ALA A 32 -0.35 -0.40 14.33
C ALA A 32 0.19 0.94 13.84
N TYR A 33 -0.05 1.28 12.57
CA TYR A 33 0.30 2.59 12.04
C TYR A 33 -0.71 3.65 12.52
N PRO A 34 -0.23 4.80 13.01
CA PRO A 34 -1.09 5.93 13.30
C PRO A 34 -1.94 6.34 12.09
N GLU A 35 -3.11 6.92 12.34
CA GLU A 35 -4.13 7.21 11.32
C GLU A 35 -3.67 8.12 10.19
N TRP A 36 -2.68 8.97 10.45
CA TRP A 36 -2.09 9.90 9.49
C TRP A 36 -1.09 9.26 8.53
N TYR A 37 -0.76 7.98 8.71
CA TYR A 37 0.02 7.24 7.74
C TYR A 37 -0.84 6.79 6.57
N VAL A 38 -0.28 6.94 5.38
CA VAL A 38 -0.84 6.41 4.14
C VAL A 38 0.08 5.35 3.59
N PHE A 39 -0.54 4.35 2.96
CA PHE A 39 0.16 3.24 2.34
C PHE A 39 0.13 3.41 0.83
N GLY A 40 1.16 2.94 0.16
CA GLY A 40 1.20 2.86 -1.29
C GLY A 40 1.99 1.64 -1.73
N GLY A 41 2.05 1.42 -3.03
CA GLY A 41 2.90 0.41 -3.62
C GLY A 41 3.81 1.01 -4.67
N ARG A 42 5.08 0.60 -4.66
CA ARG A 42 6.04 0.81 -5.75
C ARG A 42 6.13 -0.44 -6.61
N CYS A 43 5.96 -0.26 -7.91
CA CYS A 43 6.09 -1.33 -8.88
C CYS A 43 7.57 -1.64 -9.14
N SER A 44 8.00 -2.89 -8.97
CA SER A 44 9.39 -3.28 -9.29
C SER A 44 9.71 -3.29 -10.79
N ARG A 45 8.69 -3.31 -11.66
CA ARG A 45 8.88 -3.41 -13.12
C ARG A 45 8.90 -2.07 -13.84
N CYS A 46 8.03 -1.15 -13.46
CA CYS A 46 7.91 0.16 -14.12
C CYS A 46 8.16 1.33 -13.17
N GLU A 47 8.57 1.03 -11.94
CA GLU A 47 8.90 1.96 -10.87
C GLU A 47 7.81 2.93 -10.43
N ARG A 48 6.64 2.88 -11.08
CA ARG A 48 5.50 3.69 -10.70
C ARG A 48 5.07 3.38 -9.28
N GLU A 49 4.85 4.46 -8.55
CA GLU A 49 4.21 4.46 -7.25
C GLU A 49 2.73 4.78 -7.41
N GLY A 50 1.92 4.26 -6.51
CA GLY A 50 0.58 4.75 -6.32
C GLY A 50 0.11 4.52 -4.91
N TRP A 51 -0.67 5.47 -4.42
CA TRP A 51 -1.15 5.49 -3.05
C TRP A 51 -2.41 4.63 -2.93
N LEU A 52 -2.73 4.27 -1.70
CA LEU A 52 -3.85 3.42 -1.33
C LEU A 52 -4.59 4.09 -0.19
N ASP A 53 -5.91 4.01 -0.24
CA ASP A 53 -6.77 4.45 0.85
C ASP A 53 -6.64 3.47 2.04
N ARG A 54 -6.20 3.98 3.19
CA ARG A 54 -6.05 3.21 4.43
C ARG A 54 -7.38 2.65 4.93
N GLN A 55 -8.45 3.43 4.86
CA GLN A 55 -9.78 3.01 5.31
C GLN A 55 -10.33 1.90 4.42
N GLU A 56 -10.11 1.98 3.11
CA GLU A 56 -10.46 0.89 2.19
C GLU A 56 -9.67 -0.39 2.50
N LEU A 57 -8.37 -0.28 2.79
CA LEU A 57 -7.54 -1.44 3.18
C LEU A 57 -8.04 -2.09 4.48
N ILE A 58 -8.32 -1.28 5.51
CA ILE A 58 -8.83 -1.76 6.79
C ILE A 58 -10.21 -2.40 6.62
N ARG A 59 -11.13 -1.78 5.87
CA ARG A 59 -12.46 -2.36 5.60
C ARG A 59 -12.38 -3.71 4.88
N ARG A 60 -11.40 -3.90 3.99
CA ARG A 60 -11.24 -5.15 3.23
C ARG A 60 -10.53 -6.26 3.98
N PHE A 61 -9.54 -5.92 4.81
CA PHE A 61 -8.62 -6.92 5.36
C PHE A 61 -8.52 -6.90 6.90
N GLY A 62 -9.19 -5.95 7.56
CA GLY A 62 -9.10 -5.73 9.00
C GLY A 62 -7.82 -4.98 9.41
N THR A 63 -7.74 -4.64 10.69
CA THR A 63 -6.60 -3.93 11.29
C THR A 63 -5.45 -4.86 11.68
N ASN A 64 -5.73 -6.12 12.01
CA ASN A 64 -4.76 -7.08 12.56
C ASN A 64 -3.94 -7.83 11.49
N ILE A 65 -4.00 -7.43 10.22
CA ILE A 65 -3.24 -8.06 9.14
C ILE A 65 -1.89 -7.36 8.93
N PHE A 66 -0.84 -8.16 8.76
CA PHE A 66 0.49 -7.66 8.42
C PHE A 66 0.54 -7.16 6.96
N LEU A 67 1.16 -6.01 6.75
CA LEU A 67 1.44 -5.48 5.40
C LEU A 67 2.21 -6.46 4.53
N ALA A 68 3.17 -7.20 5.12
CA ALA A 68 3.92 -8.25 4.42
C ALA A 68 2.99 -9.30 3.79
N SER A 69 1.92 -9.71 4.48
CA SER A 69 0.92 -10.66 4.00
C SER A 69 0.08 -10.10 2.85
N LEU A 70 -0.05 -8.78 2.77
CA LEU A 70 -0.75 -8.10 1.67
C LEU A 70 0.15 -7.80 0.47
N ARG A 71 1.48 -7.87 0.61
CA ARG A 71 2.45 -7.57 -0.47
C ARG A 71 2.18 -8.38 -1.76
N PRO A 72 1.90 -9.70 -1.71
CA PRO A 72 1.59 -10.48 -2.92
C PRO A 72 0.29 -10.06 -3.63
N LYS A 73 -0.57 -9.28 -2.97
CA LYS A 73 -1.84 -8.77 -3.54
C LYS A 73 -1.67 -7.44 -4.29
N LEU A 74 -0.48 -6.82 -4.22
CA LEU A 74 -0.18 -5.59 -4.94
C LEU A 74 -0.13 -5.83 -6.45
N ARG A 75 -0.92 -5.07 -7.20
CA ARG A 75 -0.92 -5.09 -8.67
C ARG A 75 -0.69 -3.70 -9.22
N CYS A 76 0.29 -3.56 -10.11
CA CYS A 76 0.48 -2.33 -10.85
C CYS A 76 -0.63 -2.17 -11.89
N MET A 77 -1.35 -1.04 -11.83
CA MET A 77 -2.43 -0.73 -12.77
C MET A 77 -1.92 -0.22 -14.13
N LYS A 78 -0.63 0.16 -14.24
CA LYS A 78 0.00 0.57 -15.50
C LYS A 78 0.45 -0.63 -16.33
N CYS A 79 1.38 -1.41 -15.79
CA CYS A 79 2.04 -2.50 -16.51
C CYS A 79 1.50 -3.89 -16.14
N GLY A 80 0.53 -3.97 -15.22
CA GLY A 80 -0.07 -5.23 -14.79
C GLY A 80 0.77 -6.09 -13.84
N ASN A 81 1.98 -5.65 -13.47
CA ASN A 81 2.90 -6.44 -12.65
C ASN A 81 2.30 -6.82 -11.29
N LYS A 82 2.43 -8.10 -10.92
CA LYS A 82 1.96 -8.68 -9.64
C LYS A 82 3.10 -9.20 -8.76
N GLY A 83 4.32 -9.29 -9.28
CA GLY A 83 5.47 -9.88 -8.60
C GLY A 83 6.41 -8.81 -8.05
N ASN A 84 6.99 -9.05 -6.87
CA ASN A 84 8.05 -8.22 -6.28
C ASN A 84 7.73 -6.72 -6.13
N ASN A 85 6.46 -6.31 -6.16
CA ASN A 85 6.06 -4.97 -5.77
C ASN A 85 6.35 -4.74 -4.27
N ASN A 86 6.69 -3.52 -3.89
CA ASN A 86 7.04 -3.17 -2.51
C ASN A 86 6.04 -2.16 -1.94
N TRP A 87 5.84 -2.21 -0.64
CA TRP A 87 5.10 -1.18 0.07
C TRP A 87 5.95 0.09 0.21
N ILE A 88 5.29 1.22 0.04
CA ILE A 88 5.80 2.53 0.42
C ILE A 88 4.85 3.12 1.45
N VAL A 89 5.38 3.98 2.31
CA VAL A 89 4.61 4.73 3.29
C VAL A 89 4.83 6.22 3.11
N GLY A 90 3.79 6.97 3.43
CA GLY A 90 3.88 8.40 3.58
C GLY A 90 3.03 8.87 4.74
N ARG A 91 3.08 10.17 5.00
CA ARG A 91 2.21 10.84 5.98
C ARG A 91 1.33 11.86 5.27
N LEU A 92 0.09 11.99 5.74
CA LEU A 92 -0.75 13.13 5.40
C LEU A 92 -0.18 14.37 6.12
N PRO A 93 -0.18 15.55 5.46
CA PRO A 93 0.14 16.79 6.12
C PRO A 93 -0.86 16.99 7.27
N ARG A 94 -0.34 17.19 8.47
CA ARG A 94 -1.12 17.75 9.56
C ARG A 94 -0.90 19.25 9.53
N ASP A 95 -1.99 19.98 9.43
CA ASP A 95 -2.05 21.40 9.79
C ASP A 95 -2.15 21.50 11.32
#